data_AF-A0AAU9XFZ7-F1
#
_entry.id   AF-A0AAU9XFZ7-F1
#
_cell.length_a   1.000
_cell.length_b   1.000
_cell.length_c   1.000
_cell.angle_alpha   90.00
_cell.angle_beta   90.00
_cell.angle_gamma   90.00
#
_symmetry.space_group_name_H-M   'P 1'
#
loop_
_entity.id
_entity.type
_entity.pdbx_description
1 polymer ?
#
loop_
_entity_poly.entity_id
_entity_poly.type
_entity_poly.pdbx_seq_one_letter_code
_entity_poly.pdbx_strand_id
1 'polypeptide(L)'
;MWFLSGYGTLSSGGSLAKVLMQVDVPIVSQSGCKRAYGSSIHDSMVCAGLDRGGKDSCQGDSGGPLVYEDGGKFYLEGVVSWGSGCASPGKYGVYARVRYLRQWIDKRMNAY
;
A
#
# COMPACT_ATOMS: atom_id res chain seq x y z
N MET A 1 4.47 -6.96 11.84
CA MET A 1 4.35 -5.52 11.50
C MET A 1 4.12 -5.34 10.00
N TRP A 2 3.57 -4.23 9.53
CA TRP A 2 3.28 -4.01 8.10
C TRP A 2 4.34 -3.11 7.46
N PHE A 3 4.87 -3.51 6.31
CA PHE A 3 5.97 -2.82 5.63
C PHE A 3 5.70 -2.58 4.15
N LEU A 4 6.18 -1.44 3.68
CA LEU A 4 6.30 -1.06 2.27
C LEU A 4 7.78 -0.98 1.92
N SER A 5 8.10 -1.29 0.67
CA SER A 5 9.46 -1.10 0.15
C SER A 5 9.43 -0.70 -1.32
N GLY A 6 10.37 0.16 -1.73
CA GLY A 6 10.48 0.57 -3.12
C GLY A 6 11.55 1.62 -3.40
N TYR A 7 11.63 2.02 -4.66
CA TYR A 7 12.58 3.02 -5.18
C TYR A 7 11.87 4.30 -5.66
N GLY A 8 10.60 4.47 -5.28
CA GLY A 8 9.80 5.62 -5.61
C GLY A 8 10.34 6.93 -5.04
N THR A 9 9.60 8.00 -5.29
CA THR A 9 9.96 9.33 -4.85
C THR A 9 9.87 9.47 -3.33
N LEU A 10 10.78 10.25 -2.73
CA LEU A 10 10.78 10.46 -1.26
C LEU A 10 9.74 11.50 -0.79
N SER A 11 9.11 12.17 -1.75
CA SER A 11 8.04 13.14 -1.54
C SER A 11 7.21 13.25 -2.83
N SER A 12 5.99 13.79 -2.72
CA SER A 12 5.10 13.93 -3.87
C SER A 12 5.74 14.82 -4.95
N GLY A 13 5.97 14.27 -6.14
CA GLY A 13 6.65 14.99 -7.24
C GLY A 13 8.15 15.23 -7.02
N GLY A 14 8.74 14.60 -6.00
CA GLY A 14 10.17 14.68 -5.70
C GLY A 14 11.02 13.77 -6.59
N SER A 15 12.26 13.52 -6.15
CA SER A 15 13.21 12.63 -6.85
C SER A 15 13.09 11.18 -6.38
N LEU A 16 13.34 10.24 -7.29
CA LEU A 16 13.42 8.80 -7.00
C LEU A 16 14.54 8.47 -6.01
N ALA A 17 14.33 7.45 -5.19
CA ALA A 17 15.34 6.96 -4.27
C ALA A 17 16.48 6.25 -5.03
N LYS A 18 17.73 6.48 -4.59
CA LYS A 18 18.93 5.81 -5.16
C LYS A 18 19.19 4.44 -4.54
N VAL A 19 18.56 4.15 -3.41
CA VAL A 19 18.66 2.91 -2.65
C VAL A 19 17.27 2.43 -2.30
N LEU A 20 17.11 1.13 -2.05
CA LEU A 20 15.80 0.59 -1.65
C LEU A 20 15.39 1.21 -0.32
N MET A 21 14.21 1.81 -0.30
CA MET A 21 13.62 2.36 0.91
C MET A 21 12.65 1.35 1.52
N GLN A 22 12.48 1.43 2.84
CA GLN A 22 11.48 0.66 3.56
C GLN A 22 10.82 1.55 4.63
N VAL A 23 9.52 1.37 4.82
CA VAL A 23 8.77 2.08 5.87
C VAL A 23 7.68 1.18 6.45
N ASP A 24 7.47 1.26 7.76
CA ASP A 24 6.33 0.64 8.44
C ASP A 24 5.08 1.53 8.41
N VAL A 25 3.92 0.94 8.17
CA VAL A 25 2.64 1.67 8.12
C VAL A 25 1.52 0.85 8.76
N PRO A 26 0.60 1.42 9.55
CA PRO A 26 -0.54 0.65 10.05
C PRO A 26 -1.63 0.50 8.98
N ILE A 27 -2.39 -0.59 9.07
CA ILE A 27 -3.60 -0.78 8.25
C ILE A 27 -4.71 0.14 8.75
N VAL A 28 -5.40 0.77 7.80
CA VAL A 28 -6.57 1.61 8.03
C VAL A 28 -7.82 0.81 7.75
N SER A 29 -8.83 0.93 8.64
CA SER A 29 -10.13 0.28 8.42
C SER A 29 -10.78 0.74 7.11
N GLN A 30 -11.59 -0.13 6.50
CA GLN A 30 -12.31 0.21 5.26
C GLN A 30 -13.17 1.48 5.42
N SER A 31 -13.79 1.66 6.59
CA SER A 31 -14.57 2.88 6.91
C SER A 31 -13.68 4.12 6.97
N GLY A 32 -12.48 4.01 7.54
CA GLY A 32 -11.49 5.09 7.57
C GLY A 32 -11.03 5.48 6.18
N CYS A 33 -10.76 4.50 5.32
CA CYS A 33 -10.38 4.80 3.96
C CYS A 33 -11.52 5.43 3.15
N LYS A 34 -12.75 4.94 3.31
CA LYS A 34 -13.95 5.55 2.71
C LYS A 34 -14.20 6.97 3.22
N ARG A 35 -13.85 7.31 4.47
CA ARG A 35 -13.89 8.72 4.95
C ARG A 35 -12.90 9.61 4.20
N ALA A 36 -11.71 9.11 3.86
CA ALA A 36 -10.68 9.89 3.18
C ALA A 36 -10.92 10.06 1.67
N TYR A 37 -11.57 9.08 1.03
CA TYR A 37 -11.65 8.97 -0.44
C TYR A 37 -13.05 8.73 -1.01
N GLY A 38 -14.07 8.54 -0.18
CA GLY A 38 -15.47 8.38 -0.61
C GLY A 38 -15.72 7.11 -1.42
N SER A 39 -16.52 7.25 -2.48
CA SER A 39 -16.95 6.15 -3.36
C SER A 39 -15.83 5.57 -4.23
N SER A 40 -14.65 6.18 -4.25
CA SER A 40 -13.49 5.66 -4.99
C SER A 40 -12.88 4.41 -4.33
N ILE A 41 -13.26 4.10 -3.09
CA ILE A 41 -12.76 2.92 -2.36
C ILE A 41 -13.68 1.72 -2.58
N HIS A 42 -13.19 0.78 -3.36
CA HIS A 42 -13.80 -0.54 -3.56
C HIS A 42 -13.33 -1.55 -2.50
N ASP A 43 -14.06 -2.64 -2.29
CA ASP A 43 -13.72 -3.66 -1.28
C ASP A 43 -12.50 -4.52 -1.66
N SER A 44 -12.10 -4.46 -2.94
CA SER A 44 -10.82 -4.99 -3.44
C SER A 44 -9.62 -4.10 -3.10
N MET A 45 -9.82 -3.02 -2.36
CA MET A 45 -8.75 -2.10 -1.94
C MET A 45 -8.56 -2.16 -0.43
N VAL A 46 -7.34 -1.90 0.01
CA VAL A 46 -6.97 -1.73 1.43
C VAL A 46 -6.10 -0.49 1.54
N CYS A 47 -6.19 0.21 2.66
CA CYS A 47 -5.45 1.45 2.86
C CYS A 47 -4.51 1.31 4.06
N ALA A 48 -3.36 1.96 3.97
CA ALA A 48 -2.36 1.95 5.03
C ALA A 48 -1.72 3.33 5.16
N GLY A 49 -1.36 3.71 6.38
CA GLY A 49 -0.77 5.00 6.68
C GLY A 49 -1.25 5.57 8.00
N LEU A 50 -0.70 6.72 8.37
CA LEU A 50 -1.01 7.41 9.62
C LEU A 50 -1.97 8.57 9.36
N ASP A 51 -2.92 8.81 10.27
CA ASP A 51 -3.86 9.94 10.16
C ASP A 51 -3.15 11.30 10.04
N ARG A 52 -2.00 11.44 10.72
CA ARG A 52 -1.15 12.64 10.65
C ARG A 52 -0.26 12.71 9.42
N GLY A 53 -0.31 11.72 8.52
CA GLY A 53 0.63 11.58 7.40
C GLY A 53 2.05 11.22 7.85
N GLY A 54 3.03 11.57 7.02
CA GLY A 54 4.47 11.41 7.28
C GLY A 54 5.10 10.07 6.87
N LYS A 55 4.30 9.02 6.64
CA LYS A 55 4.76 7.71 6.14
C LYS A 55 3.80 7.21 5.06
N ASP A 56 4.33 6.88 3.88
CA ASP A 56 3.56 6.39 2.73
C ASP A 56 4.48 5.78 1.67
N SER A 57 3.90 5.01 0.75
CA SER A 57 4.47 4.78 -0.59
C SER A 57 4.26 6.02 -1.47
N CYS A 58 5.01 6.17 -2.54
CA CYS A 58 4.91 7.35 -3.41
C CYS A 58 5.08 7.01 -4.89
N GLN A 59 5.23 8.04 -5.75
CA GLN A 59 5.29 7.82 -7.18
C GLN A 59 6.50 6.95 -7.56
N GLY A 60 6.26 5.91 -8.36
CA GLY A 60 7.29 4.93 -8.73
C GLY A 60 7.31 3.67 -7.85
N ASP A 61 6.61 3.65 -6.72
CA ASP A 61 6.46 2.43 -5.90
C ASP A 61 5.34 1.51 -6.40
N SER A 62 4.50 1.95 -7.35
CA SER A 62 3.36 1.19 -7.88
C SER A 62 3.75 -0.22 -8.34
N GLY A 63 2.97 -1.23 -7.92
CA GLY A 63 3.29 -2.64 -8.11
C GLY A 63 4.17 -3.24 -7.01
N GLY A 64 4.80 -2.41 -6.17
CA GLY A 64 5.58 -2.85 -5.02
C GLY A 64 4.73 -3.48 -3.91
N PRO A 65 5.36 -4.21 -2.98
CA PRO A 65 4.64 -5.02 -2.00
C PRO A 65 4.27 -4.22 -0.73
N LEU A 66 3.07 -4.46 -0.22
CA LEU A 66 2.71 -4.24 1.19
C LEU A 66 2.69 -5.61 1.87
N VAL A 67 3.62 -5.83 2.79
CA VAL A 67 3.79 -7.11 3.48
C VAL A 67 3.46 -7.01 4.95
N TYR A 68 2.91 -8.08 5.52
CA TYR A 68 2.82 -8.29 6.95
C TYR A 68 3.89 -9.27 7.40
N GLU A 69 4.72 -8.84 8.34
CA GLU A 69 5.71 -9.67 9.01
C GLU A 69 5.11 -10.29 10.28
N ASP A 70 5.26 -11.61 10.41
CA ASP A 70 4.86 -12.40 11.58
C ASP A 70 5.87 -13.52 11.82
N GLY A 71 6.59 -13.44 12.94
CA GLY A 71 7.57 -14.46 13.34
C GLY A 71 8.69 -14.70 12.31
N GLY A 72 9.16 -13.65 11.63
CA GLY A 72 10.20 -13.72 10.61
C GLY A 72 9.71 -14.16 9.23
N LYS A 73 8.40 -14.37 9.04
CA LYS A 73 7.78 -14.65 7.75
C LYS A 73 7.08 -13.42 7.22
N PHE A 74 7.20 -13.18 5.92
CA PHE A 74 6.56 -12.05 5.23
C PHE A 74 5.41 -12.55 4.37
N TYR A 75 4.23 -12.00 4.60
CA TYR A 75 3.00 -12.32 3.90
C TYR A 75 2.62 -11.15 3.00
N LEU A 76 2.44 -11.41 1.70
CA LEU A 76 1.97 -10.39 0.77
C LEU A 76 0.49 -10.11 1.00
N GLU A 77 0.16 -8.87 1.34
CA GLU A 77 -1.18 -8.49 1.78
C GLU A 77 -1.77 -7.33 0.96
N GLY A 78 -0.91 -6.52 0.36
CA GLY A 78 -1.30 -5.51 -0.61
C GLY A 78 -0.28 -5.30 -1.71
N VAL A 79 -0.71 -4.64 -2.78
CA VAL A 79 0.15 -4.17 -3.88
C VAL A 79 -0.05 -2.67 -4.05
N VAL A 80 1.03 -1.90 -4.02
CA VAL A 80 1.01 -0.43 -4.14
C VAL A 80 0.27 -0.04 -5.41
N SER A 81 -0.74 0.83 -5.28
CA SER A 81 -1.59 1.21 -6.41
C SER A 81 -1.63 2.72 -6.59
N TRP A 82 -2.23 3.45 -5.65
CA TRP A 82 -2.45 4.90 -5.79
C TRP A 82 -2.62 5.60 -4.44
N GLY A 83 -2.68 6.94 -4.46
CA GLY A 83 -2.95 7.79 -3.31
C GLY A 83 -3.17 9.24 -3.77
N SER A 84 -3.62 10.12 -2.87
CA SER A 84 -3.67 11.57 -3.14
C SER A 84 -2.44 12.25 -2.55
N GLY A 85 -1.49 12.63 -3.42
CA GLY A 85 -0.16 13.02 -2.99
C GLY A 85 0.58 11.83 -2.36
N CYS A 86 1.51 12.12 -1.45
CA CYS A 86 2.18 11.11 -0.63
C CYS A 86 2.27 11.62 0.81
N ALA A 87 1.99 10.75 1.77
CA ALA A 87 2.20 11.00 3.21
C ALA A 87 1.51 12.28 3.74
N SER A 88 0.41 12.70 3.12
CA SER A 88 -0.35 13.89 3.54
C SER A 88 -1.31 13.59 4.69
N PRO A 89 -1.52 14.50 5.66
CA PRO A 89 -2.49 14.31 6.73
C PRO A 89 -3.91 14.02 6.20
N GLY A 90 -4.59 13.06 6.83
CA GLY A 90 -5.94 12.62 6.44
C GLY A 90 -6.00 11.86 5.11
N LYS A 91 -4.85 11.55 4.49
CA LYS A 91 -4.73 10.72 3.29
C LYS A 91 -3.88 9.48 3.59
N TYR A 92 -4.13 8.42 2.83
CA TYR A 92 -3.51 7.12 3.02
C TYR A 92 -3.09 6.54 1.66
N GLY A 93 -2.04 5.72 1.65
CA GLY A 93 -1.76 4.88 0.49
C GLY A 93 -2.89 3.88 0.27
N VAL A 94 -3.25 3.64 -0.99
CA VAL A 94 -4.27 2.68 -1.40
C VAL A 94 -3.62 1.55 -2.18
N TYR A 95 -3.91 0.33 -1.74
CA TYR A 95 -3.30 -0.90 -2.21
C TYR A 95 -4.37 -1.85 -2.74
N ALA A 96 -4.05 -2.62 -3.77
CA ALA A 96 -4.88 -3.75 -4.16
C ALA A 96 -4.85 -4.81 -3.05
N ARG A 97 -6.01 -5.20 -2.52
CA ARG A 97 -6.13 -6.12 -1.37
C ARG A 97 -5.92 -7.56 -1.82
N VAL A 98 -4.78 -8.14 -1.47
CA VAL A 98 -4.38 -9.47 -1.93
C VAL A 98 -5.33 -10.56 -1.44
N ARG A 99 -5.83 -10.45 -0.20
CA ARG A 99 -6.83 -11.38 0.34
C ARG A 99 -8.12 -11.42 -0.48
N TYR A 100 -8.58 -10.27 -0.98
CA TYR A 100 -9.76 -10.20 -1.83
C TYR A 100 -9.49 -10.82 -3.20
N LEU A 101 -8.29 -10.63 -3.74
CA LEU A 101 -7.88 -11.11 -5.06
C LEU A 101 -7.37 -12.55 -5.06
N ARG A 102 -7.35 -13.24 -3.90
CA ARG A 102 -6.65 -14.51 -3.73
C ARG A 102 -7.06 -15.58 -4.73
N GLN A 103 -8.36 -15.76 -4.95
CA GLN A 103 -8.87 -16.76 -5.90
C GLN A 103 -8.38 -16.51 -7.34
N TRP A 104 -8.33 -15.24 -7.76
CA TRP A 104 -7.83 -14.87 -9.07
C TRP A 104 -6.33 -15.15 -9.19
N ILE A 105 -5.55 -14.82 -8.15
CA ILE A 105 -4.10 -15.10 -8.09
C ILE A 105 -3.86 -16.60 -8.21
N ASP A 106 -4.54 -17.42 -7.40
CA ASP A 106 -4.39 -18.88 -7.41
C ASP A 106 -4.74 -19.50 -8.76
N LYS A 107 -5.87 -19.08 -9.32
CA LYS A 107 -6.28 -19.54 -10.66
C LYS A 107 -5.23 -19.20 -11.71
N ARG A 108 -4.59 -18.02 -11.63
CA ARG A 108 -3.61 -17.59 -12.62
C ARG A 108 -2.26 -18.27 -12.45
N MET A 109 -1.82 -18.51 -11.22
CA MET A 109 -0.58 -19.24 -10.93
C MET A 109 -0.67 -20.71 -11.34
N ASN A 110 -1.82 -21.36 -11.12
CA ASN A 110 -2.04 -22.77 -11.46
C ASN A 110 -2.30 -23.01 -12.97
N ALA A 111 -2.41 -21.96 -13.77
CA ALA A 111 -2.60 -22.06 -15.22
C ALA A 111 -1.27 -22.19 -15.99
N TYR A 112 -0.16 -22.28 -15.26
CA TYR A 112 1.21 -22.45 -15.73
C TYR A 112 1.85 -23.63 -15.01
#